data_AF-A0A967Q5G7-F1
#
_entry.id   AF-A0A967Q5G7-F1
#
_cell.length_a   1.000
_cell.length_b   1.000
_cell.length_c   1.000
_cell.angle_alpha   90.00
_cell.angle_beta   90.00
_cell.angle_gamma   90.00
#
_symmetry.space_group_name_H-M   'P 1'
#
loop_
_entity.id
_entity.type
_entity.pdbx_description
1 polymer ?
#
loop_
_entity_poly.entity_id
_entity_poly.type
_entity_poly.pdbx_seq_one_letter_code
_entity_poly.pdbx_strand_id
1 'polypeptide(L)' 'MAGHSKWANIKHRKGAQDAKRGKIFTKIIKELTVAARIGGGDPETNPRLRLAMDKAKQANMPKD' A
#
# COMPACT_ATOMS: atom_id res chain seq x y z
N MET A 1 30.90 -16.00 9.73
CA MET A 1 29.59 -16.50 10.21
C MET A 1 28.76 -15.35 10.77
N ALA A 2 27.65 -14.98 10.12
CA ALA A 2 26.68 -14.00 10.64
C ALA A 2 25.68 -14.65 11.64
N GLY A 3 26.14 -15.56 12.49
CA GLY A 3 25.27 -16.40 13.33
C GLY A 3 24.49 -15.62 14.39
N HIS A 4 25.12 -14.65 15.05
CA HIS A 4 24.51 -13.87 16.13
C HIS A 4 23.82 -12.56 15.68
N SER A 5 24.09 -12.08 14.47
CA SER A 5 23.55 -10.81 13.93
C SER A 5 22.53 -11.00 12.80
N LYS A 6 22.26 -12.24 12.38
CA LYS A 6 21.28 -12.57 11.33
C LYS A 6 19.92 -11.94 11.61
N TRP A 7 19.42 -12.07 12.83
CA TRP A 7 18.12 -11.52 13.20
C TRP A 7 18.13 -9.99 13.21
N ALA A 8 19.17 -9.36 13.76
CA ALA A 8 19.28 -7.90 13.79
C ALA A 8 19.26 -7.32 12.37
N ASN A 9 20.03 -7.92 11.45
CA ASN A 9 20.06 -7.50 10.05
C ASN A 9 18.71 -7.70 9.33
N ILE A 10 18.02 -8.81 9.60
CA ILE A 10 16.65 -9.05 9.07
C ILE A 10 15.70 -7.99 9.62
N LYS A 11 15.75 -7.70 10.92
CA LYS A 11 14.90 -6.68 11.56
C LYS A 11 15.08 -5.30 10.92
N HIS A 12 16.32 -4.84 10.77
CA HIS A 12 16.60 -3.54 10.16
C HIS A 12 16.15 -3.47 8.70
N ARG A 13 16.45 -4.50 7.91
CA ARG A 13 16.01 -4.57 6.51
C ARG A 13 14.48 -4.57 6.40
N LYS A 14 13.81 -5.40 7.20
CA LYS A 14 12.35 -5.49 7.22
C LYS A 14 11.73 -4.16 7.66
N GLY A 15 12.23 -3.52 8.71
CA GLY A 15 11.74 -2.22 9.15
C GLY A 15 11.83 -1.14 8.08
N ALA A 16 12.93 -1.08 7.33
CA ALA A 16 13.07 -0.15 6.20
C ALA A 16 12.09 -0.46 5.06
N GLN A 17 11.81 -1.74 4.79
CA GLN A 17 10.82 -2.16 3.79
C GLN A 17 9.40 -1.83 4.23
N ASP A 18 9.05 -2.09 5.49
CA ASP A 18 7.74 -1.79 6.06
C ASP A 18 7.49 -0.27 6.09
N ALA A 19 8.49 0.55 6.42
CA ALA A 19 8.40 2.00 6.34
C ALA A 19 8.15 2.51 4.91
N LYS A 20 8.79 1.90 3.91
CA LYS A 20 8.53 2.21 2.49
C LYS A 20 7.12 1.80 2.08
N ARG A 21 6.66 0.61 2.50
CA ARG A 21 5.30 0.11 2.24
C ARG A 21 4.24 1.02 2.88
N GLY A 22 4.45 1.46 4.12
CA GLY A 22 3.56 2.38 4.81
C GLY A 22 3.34 3.68 4.03
N LYS A 23 4.42 4.29 3.51
CA LYS A 23 4.31 5.49 2.65
C LYS A 23 3.50 5.26 1.38
N ILE A 24 3.64 4.08 0.76
CA ILE A 24 2.86 3.71 -0.43
C ILE A 24 1.38 3.57 -0.05
N PHE A 25 1.10 2.91 1.07
CA PHE A 25 -0.27 2.69 1.54
C PHE A 25 -0.99 4.01 1.82
N THR A 26 -0.35 4.95 2.52
CA THR A 26 -0.95 6.28 2.77
C THR A 26 -1.31 7.02 1.48
N LYS A 27 -0.46 6.93 0.44
CA LYS A 27 -0.75 7.56 -0.86
C LYS A 27 -1.95 6.91 -1.55
N ILE A 28 -2.03 5.57 -1.53
CA ILE A 28 -3.13 4.82 -2.13
C ILE A 28 -4.45 5.08 -1.41
N ILE A 29 -4.45 5.09 -0.06
CA ILE A 29 -5.64 5.42 0.73
C ILE A 29 -6.16 6.81 0.37
N LYS A 30 -5.27 7.81 0.32
CA LYS A 30 -5.67 9.17 -0.08
C LYS A 30 -6.29 9.21 -1.47
N GLU A 31 -5.70 8.49 -2.42
CA GLU A 31 -6.21 8.43 -3.79
C GLU A 31 -7.57 7.73 -3.87
N LEU A 32 -7.77 6.62 -3.15
CA LEU A 32 -9.05 5.91 -3.05
C LEU A 32 -10.14 6.83 -2.47
N THR A 33 -9.86 7.51 -1.35
CA THR A 33 -10.82 8.42 -0.71
C THR A 33 -11.20 9.58 -1.62
N VAL A 34 -10.23 10.20 -2.29
CA VAL A 34 -10.48 11.32 -3.21
C VAL A 34 -11.25 10.86 -4.44
N ALA A 35 -10.86 9.72 -5.03
CA ALA A 35 -11.56 9.16 -6.18
C ALA A 35 -13.02 8.83 -5.85
N ALA A 36 -13.27 8.18 -4.71
CA ALA A 36 -14.62 7.85 -4.26
C ALA A 36 -15.46 9.10 -3.95
N ARG A 37 -14.84 10.15 -3.38
CA ARG A 37 -15.54 11.42 -3.09
C ARG A 37 -15.96 12.17 -4.36
N ILE A 38 -15.13 12.14 -5.40
CA ILE A 38 -15.38 12.91 -6.64
C ILE A 38 -16.30 12.15 -7.60
N GLY A 39 -16.05 10.86 -7.81
CA GLY A 39 -16.73 10.07 -8.84
C GLY A 39 -17.70 9.01 -8.30
N GLY A 40 -18.01 9.04 -7.01
CA GLY A 40 -18.84 8.03 -6.37
C GLY A 40 -18.08 6.73 -6.05
N GLY A 41 -18.70 5.90 -5.22
CA GLY A 41 -18.11 4.67 -4.67
C GLY A 41 -18.17 3.45 -5.59
N ASP A 42 -18.72 3.59 -6.80
CA ASP A 42 -18.81 2.51 -7.78
C ASP A 42 -17.58 2.52 -8.73
N PRO A 43 -16.71 1.50 -8.70
CA PRO A 43 -15.55 1.41 -9.57
C PRO A 43 -15.90 1.23 -11.04
N GLU A 44 -17.12 0.76 -11.37
CA GLU A 44 -17.51 0.54 -12.77
C GLU A 44 -17.78 1.85 -13.52
N THR A 45 -18.35 2.81 -12.80
CA THR A 45 -18.65 4.16 -13.31
C THR A 45 -17.55 5.17 -13.02
N ASN A 46 -16.52 4.81 -12.22
CA ASN A 46 -15.40 5.67 -11.85
C ASN A 46 -14.03 5.05 -12.21
N PRO A 47 -13.49 5.36 -13.41
CA PRO A 47 -12.19 4.83 -13.85
C PRO A 47 -11.02 5.19 -12.93
N ARG A 48 -11.10 6.34 -12.25
CA ARG A 48 -10.06 6.77 -11.29
C ARG A 48 -10.06 5.89 -10.05
N LEU A 49 -11.24 5.54 -9.54
CA LEU A 49 -11.39 4.61 -8.42
C LEU A 49 -10.91 3.21 -8.80
N ARG A 50 -11.28 2.71 -9.99
CA ARG A 50 -10.79 1.42 -10.51
C ARG A 50 -9.26 1.34 -10.52
N LEU A 51 -8.61 2.36 -11.07
CA LEU A 51 -7.14 2.43 -11.13
C LEU A 51 -6.49 2.55 -9.75
N ALA A 52 -7.10 3.27 -8.81
CA ALA A 52 -6.65 3.35 -7.43
C ALA A 52 -6.76 1.99 -6.71
N MET A 53 -7.84 1.24 -6.97
CA MET A 53 -8.03 -0.11 -6.44
C MET A 53 -7.02 -1.10 -7.01
N ASP A 54 -6.67 -1.00 -8.29
CA ASP A 54 -5.67 -1.88 -8.89
C ASP A 54 -4.27 -1.60 -8.34
N LYS A 55 -3.93 -0.33 -8.09
CA LYS A 55 -2.70 0.04 -7.37
C LYS A 55 -2.67 -0.52 -5.95
N ALA A 56 -3.80 -0.51 -5.25
CA ALA A 56 -3.93 -1.12 -3.92
C ALA A 56 -3.64 -2.62 -3.95
N LYS A 57 -4.23 -3.35 -4.90
CA LYS A 57 -4.00 -4.79 -5.10
C LYS A 57 -2.54 -5.09 -5.44
N GLN A 58 -1.93 -4.33 -6.35
CA GLN A 58 -0.50 -4.48 -6.71
C GLN A 58 0.42 -4.25 -5.52
N ALA A 59 0.03 -3.37 -4.58
CA ALA A 59 0.78 -3.12 -3.36
C ALA A 59 0.55 -4.16 -2.25
N ASN A 60 -0.27 -5.20 -2.48
CA ASN A 60 -0.74 -6.14 -1.47
C ASN A 60 -1.42 -5.45 -0.28
N MET A 61 -2.19 -4.39 -0.54
CA MET A 61 -3.01 -3.76 0.49
C MET A 61 -4.18 -4.69 0.85
N PRO A 62 -4.45 -4.91 2.16
CA PRO A 62 -5.65 -5.62 2.60
C PRO A 62 -6.93 -4.95 2.08
N LYS A 63 -7.98 -5.74 1.91
CA LYS A 63 -9.29 -5.24 1.45
C LYS A 63 -10.19 -4.75 2.58
N ASP A 64 -9.78 -5.00 3.82
CA ASP A 64 -10.55 -4.80 5.04
C ASP A 64 -10.04 -3.57 5.82
#